data_AF-A0A3N5TM09-F1
#
_entry.id   AF-A0A3N5TM09-F1
#
_cell.length_a   1.000
_cell.length_b   1.000
_cell.length_c   1.000
_cell.angle_alpha   90.00
_cell.angle_beta   90.00
_cell.angle_gamma   90.00
#
_symmetry.space_group_name_H-M   'P 1'
#
loop_
_entity.id
_entity.type
_entity.pdbx_description
1 polymer ?
#
loop_
_entity_poly.entity_id
_entity_poly.type
_entity_poly.pdbx_seq_one_letter_code
_entity_poly.pdbx_strand_id
1 'polypeptide(L)'
;MDIQYGREKHSTEKIRSLGLCLGASTVSAVQVEASLRHDTRSSYTLLNPHITGFLTLPHEGDLRRTLLSALEQTGTSFDRIASTGRRFHKLLNLSAIPEPEAVEYAYG
;
A
#
# COMPACT_ATOMS: atom_id res chain seq x y z
N MET A 1 -26.65 -42.87 -4.11
CA MET A 1 -25.82 -42.48 -5.27
C MET A 1 -25.92 -40.97 -5.27
N ASP A 2 -25.10 -40.32 -4.45
CA ASP A 2 -25.33 -38.93 -4.04
C ASP A 2 -24.04 -38.16 -4.25
N ILE A 3 -24.03 -37.46 -5.38
CA ILE A 3 -22.91 -36.65 -5.86
C ILE A 3 -22.84 -35.41 -4.97
N GLN A 4 -21.88 -35.35 -4.06
CA GLN A 4 -21.56 -34.12 -3.35
C GLN A 4 -20.88 -33.14 -4.33
N TYR A 5 -21.64 -32.16 -4.78
CA TYR A 5 -21.14 -31.03 -5.56
C TYR A 5 -20.24 -30.19 -4.66
N GLY A 6 -18.92 -30.25 -4.90
CA GLY A 6 -17.94 -29.43 -4.20
C GLY A 6 -18.25 -27.94 -4.39
N ARG A 7 -18.70 -27.27 -3.32
CA ARG A 7 -18.61 -25.81 -3.26
C ARG A 7 -17.13 -25.46 -3.08
N GLU A 8 -16.48 -25.04 -4.17
CA GLU A 8 -15.21 -24.32 -4.08
C GLU A 8 -15.44 -23.10 -3.16
N LYS A 9 -14.94 -23.19 -1.92
CA LYS A 9 -14.84 -22.03 -1.02
C LYS A 9 -13.78 -21.11 -1.60
N HIS A 10 -14.17 -20.13 -2.42
CA HIS A 10 -13.28 -19.01 -2.71
C HIS A 10 -13.01 -18.27 -1.39
N SER A 11 -11.86 -18.53 -0.78
CA SER A 11 -11.40 -17.78 0.40
C SER A 11 -11.04 -16.37 -0.05
N THR A 12 -11.72 -15.36 0.51
CA THR A 12 -11.34 -13.96 0.36
C THR A 12 -10.36 -13.61 1.47
N GLU A 13 -9.08 -13.45 1.12
CA GLU A 13 -8.06 -12.95 2.03
C GLU A 13 -8.03 -11.41 1.98
N LYS A 14 -7.61 -10.73 3.05
CA LYS A 14 -7.41 -9.28 3.03
C LYS A 14 -5.92 -9.00 2.84
N ILE A 15 -5.61 -8.06 1.95
CA ILE A 15 -4.26 -7.52 1.80
C ILE A 15 -4.23 -6.07 2.26
N ARG A 16 -3.21 -5.72 3.03
CA ARG A 16 -2.98 -4.38 3.56
C ARG A 16 -1.70 -3.82 2.99
N SER A 17 -1.79 -2.62 2.43
CA SER A 17 -0.67 -1.94 1.79
C SER A 17 -0.44 -0.57 2.42
N LEU A 18 0.83 -0.19 2.54
CA LEU A 18 1.26 1.14 2.97
C LEU A 18 1.97 1.85 1.80
N GLY A 19 1.46 3.01 1.41
CA GLY A 19 2.11 3.90 0.46
C GLY A 19 2.76 5.08 1.19
N LEU A 20 4.02 5.37 0.90
CA LEU A 20 4.77 6.48 1.48
C LEU A 20 5.15 7.50 0.40
N CYS A 21 4.83 8.77 0.58
CA CYS A 21 5.32 9.85 -0.26
C CYS A 21 6.37 10.65 0.49
N LEU A 22 7.61 10.63 -0.01
CA LEU A 22 8.73 11.40 0.52
C LEU A 22 8.86 12.70 -0.30
N GLY A 23 8.07 13.70 0.08
CA GLY A 23 8.02 15.00 -0.56
C GLY A 23 9.19 15.91 -0.21
N ALA A 24 9.17 17.13 -0.78
CA ALA A 24 10.19 18.14 -0.51
C ALA A 24 10.03 18.85 0.83
N SER A 25 8.84 18.82 1.42
CA SER A 25 8.51 19.47 2.69
C SER A 25 7.74 18.57 3.66
N THR A 26 7.17 17.47 3.18
CA THR A 26 6.33 16.57 3.97
C THR A 26 6.68 15.11 3.73
N VAL A 27 6.37 14.28 4.72
CA VAL A 27 6.20 12.83 4.59
C VAL A 27 4.72 12.53 4.71
N SER A 28 4.16 11.88 3.69
CA SER A 28 2.77 11.42 3.73
C SER A 28 2.73 9.90 3.69
N ALA A 29 1.74 9.32 4.37
CA ALA A 29 1.49 7.89 4.36
C ALA A 29 0.01 7.61 4.12
N VAL A 30 -0.30 6.58 3.32
CA VAL A 30 -1.66 6.11 3.07
C VAL A 30 -1.72 4.60 3.29
N GLN A 31 -2.75 4.16 4.01
CA GLN A 31 -3.05 2.77 4.29
C GLN A 31 -4.22 2.36 3.41
N VAL A 32 -4.05 1.26 2.69
CA VAL A 32 -5.07 0.73 1.76
C VAL A 32 -5.30 -0.73 2.09
N GLU A 33 -6.57 -1.13 2.17
CA GLU A 33 -6.98 -2.53 2.29
C GLU A 33 -7.74 -2.95 1.03
N ALA A 34 -7.51 -4.17 0.56
CA ALA A 34 -8.24 -4.78 -0.53
C ALA A 34 -8.54 -6.25 -0.22
N SER A 35 -9.58 -6.79 -0.84
CA SER A 35 -9.88 -8.22 -0.78
C SER A 35 -9.17 -8.94 -1.92
N LEU A 36 -8.48 -10.03 -1.61
CA LEU A 36 -7.85 -10.92 -2.55
C LEU A 36 -8.80 -12.08 -2.84
N ARG A 37 -9.24 -12.20 -4.08
CA ARG A 37 -9.95 -13.39 -4.56
C ARG A 37 -8.97 -14.26 -5.34
N HIS A 38 -8.80 -15.50 -4.88
CA HIS A 38 -8.11 -16.52 -5.63
C HIS A 38 -8.97 -16.97 -6.81
N ASP A 39 -8.41 -16.88 -8.02
CA ASP A 39 -8.97 -17.48 -9.21
C ASP A 39 -8.29 -18.84 -9.48
N THR A 40 -9.01 -19.72 -10.18
CA THR A 40 -8.49 -21.01 -10.61
C THR A 40 -7.35 -20.76 -11.61
N ARG A 41 -6.13 -21.21 -11.27
CA ARG A 41 -4.83 -21.05 -12.01
C ARG A 41 -3.90 -19.93 -11.56
N SER A 42 -3.74 -19.72 -10.25
CA SER A 42 -2.62 -18.94 -9.67
C SER A 42 -2.61 -17.44 -9.97
N SER A 43 -3.70 -16.91 -10.53
CA SER A 43 -3.97 -15.47 -10.57
C SER A 43 -4.76 -15.05 -9.34
N TYR A 44 -4.49 -13.85 -8.87
CA TYR A 44 -5.28 -13.20 -7.84
C TYR A 44 -5.92 -11.94 -8.41
N THR A 45 -7.16 -11.69 -8.02
CA THR A 45 -7.85 -10.43 -8.33
C THR A 45 -7.98 -9.63 -7.05
N LEU A 46 -7.51 -8.38 -7.09
CA LEU A 46 -7.76 -7.40 -6.04
C LEU A 46 -9.14 -6.81 -6.25
N LEU A 47 -9.94 -6.83 -5.19
CA LEU A 47 -11.32 -6.35 -5.18
C LEU A 47 -11.46 -5.27 -4.11
N ASN A 48 -12.20 -4.22 -4.45
CA ASN A 48 -12.62 -3.15 -3.54
C ASN A 48 -11.47 -2.52 -2.72
N PRO A 49 -10.38 -2.05 -3.39
CA PRO A 49 -9.36 -1.29 -2.68
C PRO A 49 -9.99 -0.03 -2.08
N HIS A 50 -9.71 0.22 -0.80
CA HIS A 50 -10.20 1.40 -0.11
C HIS A 50 -9.16 1.89 0.89
N ILE A 51 -9.14 3.21 1.11
CA ILE A 51 -8.24 3.85 2.08
C ILE A 51 -8.78 3.57 3.49
N THR A 52 -7.94 3.02 4.36
CA THR A 52 -8.25 2.77 5.77
C THR A 52 -7.65 3.81 6.71
N GLY A 53 -6.69 4.61 6.23
CA GLY A 53 -6.06 5.66 7.01
C GLY A 53 -5.06 6.45 6.18
N PHE A 54 -4.77 7.68 6.61
CA PHE A 54 -3.73 8.51 6.00
C PHE A 54 -3.16 9.48 7.04
N LEU A 55 -1.94 9.94 6.80
CA LEU A 55 -1.33 11.03 7.55
C LEU A 55 -0.39 11.84 6.66
N THR A 56 -0.12 13.07 7.07
CA THR A 56 0.89 13.94 6.45
C THR A 56 1.58 14.74 7.52
N LEU A 57 2.90 14.65 7.57
CA LEU A 57 3.74 15.31 8.56
C LEU A 57 4.75 16.21 7.86
N PRO A 58 4.90 17.48 8.27
CA PRO A 58 6.02 18.29 7.80
C PRO A 58 7.32 17.68 8.33
N HIS A 59 8.36 17.64 7.49
CA HIS A 59 9.65 17.10 7.93
C HIS A 59 10.63 18.17 8.43
N GLU A 60 10.37 19.46 8.19
CA GLU A 60 11.14 20.61 8.74
C GLU A 60 12.67 20.44 8.71
N GLY A 61 13.19 19.82 7.64
CA GLY A 61 14.61 19.52 7.47
C GLY A 61 15.11 18.17 8.02
N ASP A 62 14.33 17.44 8.81
CA ASP A 62 14.65 16.09 9.33
C ASP A 62 13.71 15.02 8.77
N LEU A 63 13.96 14.62 7.53
CA LEU A 63 13.18 13.59 6.83
C LEU A 63 13.18 12.25 7.57
N ARG A 64 14.32 11.86 8.16
CA ARG A 64 14.49 10.56 8.80
C ARG A 64 13.61 10.45 10.05
N ARG A 65 13.66 11.46 10.92
CA ARG A 65 12.84 11.49 12.12
C ARG A 65 11.35 11.51 11.79
N THR A 66 10.94 12.31 10.82
CA THR A 66 9.53 12.40 10.44
C THR A 66 9.04 11.11 9.79
N LEU A 67 9.87 10.43 9.00
CA LEU A 67 9.54 9.11 8.48
C LEU A 67 9.36 8.07 9.60
N LEU A 68 10.23 8.05 10.60
CA LEU A 68 10.08 7.15 11.75
C LEU A 68 8.77 7.43 12.50
N SER A 69 8.47 8.71 12.75
CA SER A 69 7.20 9.10 13.40
C SER A 69 5.97 8.73 12.57
N ALA A 70 6.04 8.86 11.25
CA ALA A 70 4.98 8.42 10.34
C ALA A 70 4.75 6.91 10.47
N LEU A 71 5.82 6.10 10.44
CA LEU A 71 5.74 4.65 10.56
C LEU A 71 5.18 4.21 11.93
N GLU A 72 5.61 4.84 13.01
CA GLU A 72 5.08 4.62 14.37
C GLU A 72 3.58 4.89 14.45
N GLN A 73 3.11 5.98 13.83
CA GLN A 73 1.68 6.34 13.81
C GLN A 73 0.85 5.43 12.89
N THR A 74 1.42 4.93 11.80
CA THR A 74 0.72 3.99 10.89
C THR A 74 0.68 2.55 11.39
N GLY A 75 1.56 2.18 12.33
CA GLY A 75 1.76 0.78 12.73
C GLY A 75 2.64 0.00 11.74
N THR A 76 2.80 -1.30 11.98
CA THR A 76 3.79 -2.14 11.26
C THR A 76 3.18 -3.32 10.48
N SER A 77 1.87 -3.54 10.57
CA SER A 77 1.21 -4.73 10.03
C SER A 77 0.72 -4.52 8.59
N PHE A 78 1.64 -4.53 7.63
CA PHE A 78 1.34 -4.42 6.20
C PHE A 78 2.00 -5.55 5.41
N ASP A 79 1.27 -6.08 4.43
CA ASP A 79 1.77 -7.12 3.51
C ASP A 79 2.66 -6.52 2.43
N ARG A 80 2.39 -5.26 2.05
CA ARG A 80 3.15 -4.53 1.03
C ARG A 80 3.42 -3.11 1.47
N ILE A 81 4.64 -2.66 1.22
CA ILE A 81 5.04 -1.27 1.45
C ILE A 81 5.70 -0.76 0.17
N ALA A 82 5.24 0.39 -0.30
CA ALA A 82 5.82 1.06 -1.46
C ALA A 82 6.07 2.53 -1.15
N SER A 83 7.05 3.10 -1.83
CA SER A 83 7.42 4.52 -1.69
C SER A 83 7.32 5.28 -3.01
N THR A 84 7.12 6.58 -2.90
CA THR A 84 7.20 7.54 -3.99
C THR A 84 7.86 8.82 -3.48
N GLY A 85 7.91 9.83 -4.34
CA GLY A 85 8.52 11.13 -4.08
C GLY A 85 9.62 11.42 -5.07
N ARG A 86 9.65 12.64 -5.61
CA ARG A 86 10.52 13.05 -6.72
C ARG A 86 12.00 12.70 -6.54
N ARG A 87 12.61 13.03 -5.39
CA ARG A 87 14.06 12.89 -5.16
C ARG A 87 14.42 11.81 -4.13
N PHE A 88 13.50 11.51 -3.22
CA PHE A 88 13.80 10.79 -1.99
C PHE A 88 13.31 9.34 -1.96
N HIS A 89 12.55 8.88 -2.96
CA HIS A 89 12.11 7.48 -3.02
C HIS A 89 13.27 6.46 -3.04
N LYS A 90 14.46 6.85 -3.56
CA LYS A 90 15.68 6.01 -3.56
C LYS A 90 16.42 5.95 -2.21
N LEU A 91 15.99 6.72 -1.22
CA LEU A 91 16.60 6.68 0.12
C LEU A 91 16.18 5.44 0.92
N LEU A 92 15.12 4.75 0.49
CA LEU A 92 14.60 3.56 1.14
C LEU A 92 14.85 2.33 0.28
N ASN A 93 15.20 1.21 0.92
CA ASN A 93 15.26 -0.09 0.25
C ASN A 93 13.86 -0.71 0.18
N LEU A 94 12.94 -0.04 -0.53
CA LEU A 94 11.56 -0.43 -0.72
C LEU A 94 11.22 -0.43 -2.21
N SER A 95 10.17 -1.15 -2.59
CA SER A 95 9.54 -0.97 -3.91
C SER A 95 9.17 0.50 -4.08
N ALA A 96 9.52 1.10 -5.22
CA ALA A 96 9.31 2.50 -5.46
C ALA A 96 8.71 2.77 -6.83
N ILE A 97 7.84 3.77 -6.90
CA ILE A 97 7.26 4.30 -8.13
C ILE A 97 7.53 5.81 -8.22
N PRO A 98 8.02 6.33 -9.36
CA PRO A 98 8.17 7.77 -9.56
C PRO A 98 6.88 8.54 -9.28
N GLU A 99 6.97 9.69 -8.62
CA GLU A 99 5.80 10.50 -8.27
C GLU A 99 4.92 10.89 -9.48
N PRO A 100 5.48 11.32 -10.63
CA PRO A 100 4.65 11.60 -11.81
C PRO A 100 3.86 10.38 -12.29
N GLU A 101 4.46 9.20 -12.24
CA GLU A 101 3.82 7.94 -12.64
C GLU A 101 2.74 7.52 -11.63
N ALA A 102 3.01 7.68 -10.34
CA ALA A 102 2.02 7.43 -9.29
C ALA A 102 0.78 8.33 -9.41
N VAL A 103 0.98 9.60 -9.77
CA VAL A 103 -0.12 10.55 -10.03
C VAL A 103 -0.96 10.11 -11.23
N GLU A 104 -0.31 9.68 -12.32
CA GLU A 104 -1.00 9.16 -13.50
C GLU A 104 -1.86 7.93 -13.14
N TYR A 105 -1.33 6.98 -12.37
CA TYR A 105 -2.12 5.83 -11.92
C TYR A 105 -3.29 6.19 -10.99
N ALA A 106 -3.16 7.29 -10.23
CA ALA A 106 -4.17 7.69 -9.26
C ALA A 106 -5.33 8.48 -9.88
N TYR A 107 -5.05 9.28 -10.92
CA TYR A 107 -6.00 10.25 -11.47
C TYR A 107 -6.20 10.18 -12.99
N GLY A 108 -5.35 9.45 -13.72
CA GLY A 108 -5.41 9.28 -15.18
C GLY A 108 -6.48 8.32 -15.67
#